data_AF-A0A8J5M0Z5-F1
#
_entry.id   AF-A0A8J5M0Z5-F1
#
_cell.length_a   1.000
_cell.length_b   1.000
_cell.length_c   1.000
_cell.angle_alpha   90.00
_cell.angle_beta   90.00
_cell.angle_gamma   90.00
#
_symmetry.space_group_name_H-M   'P 1'
#
loop_
_entity.id
_entity.type
_entity.pdbx_description
1 polymer ?
#
loop_
_entity_poly.entity_id
_entity_poly.type
_entity_poly.pdbx_seq_one_letter_code
_entity_poly.pdbx_strand_id
1 'polypeptide(L)'
;MSSLADSDGGGKSKHKGFKIGSSGSPVRWDGEEWTFYKHAMLNAVKESLLDDIATGAETDDASWGDGKKGNFKKKLAMIKILIQGSLSMHLAKQVMSKPTGTEMLSELASIYEGKTNPEMTVQKVYRLQCEQHKTNLRGRA
;
A
#
# COMPACT_ATOMS: atom_id res chain seq x y z
N MET A 1 43.29 3.72 -32.33
CA MET A 1 41.99 3.07 -32.07
C MET A 1 41.77 3.09 -30.57
N SER A 2 40.68 3.71 -30.14
CA SER A 2 40.26 3.84 -28.75
C SER A 2 39.85 2.51 -28.14
N SER A 3 40.12 2.32 -26.85
CA SER A 3 39.09 1.89 -25.90
C SER A 3 39.51 2.26 -24.49
N LEU A 4 38.84 3.27 -23.95
CA LEU A 4 38.95 3.74 -22.58
C LEU A 4 38.03 2.90 -21.68
N ALA A 5 38.57 2.60 -20.50
CA ALA A 5 37.91 2.61 -19.20
C ALA A 5 36.71 1.69 -18.94
N ASP A 6 36.96 0.78 -18.00
CA ASP A 6 35.98 0.22 -17.08
C ASP A 6 34.99 1.28 -16.57
N SER A 7 33.71 0.97 -16.64
CA SER A 7 32.71 1.62 -15.78
C SER A 7 31.69 0.58 -15.32
N ASP A 8 32.08 -0.07 -14.22
CA ASP A 8 31.20 -0.79 -13.33
C ASP A 8 30.15 0.20 -12.78
N GLY A 9 28.96 0.14 -13.35
CA GLY A 9 27.85 1.04 -13.03
C GLY A 9 26.51 0.32 -13.06
N GLY A 10 26.49 -0.98 -12.77
CA GLY A 10 25.28 -1.77 -12.61
C GLY A 10 24.55 -1.43 -11.32
N GLY A 11 24.07 -0.19 -11.18
CA GLY A 11 23.22 0.25 -10.09
C GLY A 11 21.89 -0.50 -10.14
N LYS A 12 21.85 -1.70 -9.54
CA LYS A 12 20.60 -2.40 -9.23
C LYS A 12 19.75 -1.42 -8.45
N SER A 13 18.72 -0.86 -9.06
CA SER A 13 17.74 -0.06 -8.33
C SER A 13 17.17 -0.99 -7.26
N LYS A 14 17.58 -0.81 -6.00
CA LYS A 14 16.96 -1.50 -4.87
C LYS A 14 15.49 -1.14 -4.96
N HIS A 15 14.65 -2.07 -5.43
CA HIS A 15 13.21 -1.94 -5.28
C HIS A 15 13.00 -1.68 -3.78
N LYS A 16 12.59 -0.45 -3.44
CA LYS A 16 12.30 -0.09 -2.05
C LYS A 16 11.06 -0.86 -1.68
N GLY A 17 11.26 -2.06 -1.15
CA GLY A 17 10.21 -2.96 -0.73
C GLY A 17 9.34 -2.33 0.35
N PHE A 18 8.19 -2.95 0.55
CA PHE A 18 7.26 -2.62 1.61
C PHE A 18 7.97 -2.52 2.98
N LYS A 19 7.65 -1.48 3.75
CA LYS A 19 8.20 -1.24 5.09
C LYS A 19 7.20 -0.51 5.98
N ILE A 20 7.44 -0.55 7.28
CA ILE A 20 6.75 0.29 8.26
C ILE A 20 7.56 1.57 8.49
N GLY A 21 6.91 2.73 8.35
CA GLY A 21 7.50 4.04 8.66
C GLY A 21 7.67 4.26 10.16
N SER A 22 8.42 5.29 10.54
CA SER A 22 8.62 5.65 11.96
C SER A 22 7.33 6.01 12.71
N SER A 23 6.26 6.37 11.98
CA SER A 23 4.92 6.62 12.51
C SER A 23 4.07 5.35 12.67
N GLY A 24 4.64 4.16 12.45
CA GLY A 24 3.90 2.89 12.43
C GLY A 24 3.06 2.66 11.17
N SER A 25 3.04 3.61 10.22
CA SER A 25 2.26 3.50 9.00
C SER A 25 2.98 2.65 7.93
N PRO A 26 2.27 1.75 7.23
CA PRO A 26 2.84 1.06 6.08
C PRO A 26 3.28 2.06 4.99
N VAL A 27 4.31 1.72 4.21
CA VAL A 27 4.87 2.54 3.14
C VAL A 27 5.22 1.67 1.93
N ARG A 28 4.80 2.11 0.74
CA ARG A 28 5.08 1.46 -0.56
C ARG A 28 4.59 0.01 -0.65
N TRP A 29 3.46 -0.30 -0.01
CA TRP A 29 2.84 -1.60 -0.15
C TRP A 29 2.37 -1.84 -1.59
N ASP A 30 2.73 -2.98 -2.16
CA ASP A 30 2.54 -3.33 -3.56
C ASP A 30 1.59 -4.52 -3.76
N GLY A 31 0.95 -5.00 -2.69
CA GLY A 31 0.01 -6.12 -2.74
C GLY A 31 0.51 -7.38 -2.03
N GLU A 32 1.80 -7.45 -1.68
CA GLU A 32 2.37 -8.62 -1.02
C GLU A 32 2.02 -8.68 0.48
N GLU A 33 1.68 -9.87 1.01
CA GLU A 33 1.37 -10.06 2.43
C GLU A 33 0.20 -9.18 2.94
N TRP A 34 -0.96 -9.27 2.26
CA TRP A 34 -2.18 -8.52 2.61
C TRP A 34 -2.52 -8.53 4.10
N THR A 35 -2.45 -9.70 4.75
CA THR A 35 -2.76 -9.80 6.19
C THR A 35 -1.87 -8.87 7.00
N PHE A 36 -0.57 -8.79 6.69
CA PHE A 36 0.34 -7.91 7.39
C PHE A 36 0.03 -6.43 7.12
N TYR A 37 -0.18 -6.05 5.86
CA TYR A 37 -0.58 -4.69 5.51
C TYR A 37 -1.88 -4.27 6.20
N LYS A 38 -2.90 -5.14 6.20
CA LYS A 38 -4.19 -4.89 6.84
C LYS A 38 -4.02 -4.58 8.33
N HIS A 39 -3.22 -5.36 9.05
CA HIS A 39 -2.94 -5.11 10.47
C HIS A 39 -2.15 -3.81 10.69
N ALA A 40 -1.12 -3.55 9.87
CA ALA A 40 -0.33 -2.32 9.97
C ALA A 40 -1.20 -1.06 9.70
N MET A 41 -2.07 -1.13 8.70
CA MET A 41 -3.01 -0.06 8.35
C MET A 41 -4.02 0.19 9.49
N LEU A 42 -4.61 -0.87 10.04
CA LEU A 42 -5.54 -0.76 11.17
C LEU A 42 -4.88 -0.15 12.40
N ASN A 43 -3.63 -0.52 12.69
CA ASN A 43 -2.87 0.08 13.79
C ASN A 43 -2.60 1.57 13.56
N ALA A 44 -2.21 1.97 12.34
CA ALA A 44 -1.97 3.37 12.01
C ALA A 44 -3.24 4.24 12.09
N VAL A 45 -4.39 3.67 11.73
CA VAL A 45 -5.71 4.33 11.89
C VAL A 45 -6.09 4.46 13.37
N LYS A 46 -5.84 3.44 14.19
CA LYS A 46 -6.09 3.49 15.64
C LYS A 46 -5.21 4.52 16.35
N GLU A 47 -3.91 4.51 16.07
CA GLU A 47 -2.95 5.48 16.63
C GLU A 47 -3.30 6.93 16.28
N SER A 48 -3.96 7.14 15.13
CA SER A 48 -4.42 8.47 14.72
C SER A 48 -5.80 8.86 15.25
N LEU A 49 -6.43 8.03 16.11
CA LEU A 49 -7.79 8.22 16.64
C LEU A 49 -8.84 8.43 15.53
N LEU A 50 -8.66 7.69 14.43
CA LEU A 50 -9.53 7.72 13.23
C LEU A 50 -10.41 6.47 13.12
N ASP A 51 -10.38 5.60 14.12
CA ASP A 51 -11.03 4.29 14.18
C ASP A 51 -12.56 4.37 14.09
N ASP A 52 -13.20 5.31 14.78
CA ASP A 52 -14.66 5.49 14.71
C ASP A 52 -15.14 5.81 13.29
N ILE A 53 -14.37 6.59 12.53
CA ILE A 53 -14.71 6.94 11.14
C ILE A 53 -14.33 5.82 10.17
N ALA A 54 -13.16 5.20 10.37
CA ALA A 54 -12.70 4.13 9.51
C ALA A 54 -13.58 2.87 9.60
N THR A 55 -14.17 2.62 10.77
CA THR A 55 -15.15 1.54 10.99
C THR A 55 -16.57 1.92 10.58
N GLY A 56 -16.83 3.20 10.31
CA GLY A 56 -18.17 3.71 9.99
C GLY A 56 -19.09 3.86 11.19
N ALA A 57 -18.56 3.82 12.43
CA ALA A 57 -19.31 4.09 13.65
C ALA A 57 -19.67 5.58 13.78
N GLU A 58 -18.81 6.48 13.29
CA GLU A 58 -19.07 7.91 13.14
C GLU A 58 -19.39 8.20 11.66
N THR A 59 -20.63 8.58 11.36
CA THR A 59 -21.11 8.96 10.02
C THR A 59 -21.53 10.42 9.98
N ASP A 60 -21.56 11.03 8.79
CA ASP A 60 -21.99 12.43 8.62
C ASP A 60 -23.45 12.59 9.06
N ASP A 61 -23.70 13.63 9.83
CA ASP A 61 -25.00 13.89 10.44
C ASP A 61 -25.41 15.34 10.16
N ALA A 62 -26.58 15.48 9.54
CA ALA A 62 -27.13 16.77 9.15
C ALA A 62 -27.33 17.71 10.35
N SER A 63 -27.57 17.17 11.55
CA SER A 63 -27.78 17.91 12.80
C SER A 63 -26.51 18.54 13.38
N TRP A 64 -25.34 18.17 12.88
CA TRP A 64 -24.08 18.71 13.38
C TRP A 64 -23.86 20.15 12.96
N GLY A 65 -23.36 20.95 13.92
CA GLY A 65 -22.83 22.28 13.65
C GLY A 65 -21.55 22.25 12.80
N ASP A 66 -21.22 23.38 12.19
CA ASP A 66 -20.14 23.52 11.21
C ASP A 66 -18.77 23.07 11.75
N GLY A 67 -18.48 23.33 13.03
CA GLY A 67 -17.25 22.89 13.67
C GLY A 67 -17.07 21.36 13.67
N LYS A 68 -18.14 20.62 13.98
CA LYS A 68 -18.10 19.15 14.04
C LYS A 68 -18.04 18.55 12.64
N LYS A 69 -18.80 19.09 11.67
CA LYS A 69 -18.71 18.73 10.25
C LYS A 69 -17.32 18.99 9.67
N GLY A 70 -16.70 20.11 10.03
CA GLY A 70 -15.34 20.45 9.63
C GLY A 70 -14.31 19.45 10.15
N ASN A 71 -14.41 19.07 11.44
CA ASN A 71 -13.53 18.08 12.04
C ASN A 71 -13.68 16.70 11.39
N PHE A 72 -14.91 16.27 11.12
CA PHE A 72 -15.21 15.02 10.43
C PHE A 72 -14.59 14.96 9.03
N LYS A 73 -14.75 16.03 8.22
CA LYS A 73 -14.11 16.15 6.90
C LYS A 73 -12.58 16.09 6.99
N LYS A 74 -11.99 16.72 8.00
CA LYS A 74 -10.54 16.68 8.24
C LYS A 74 -10.07 15.26 8.54
N LYS A 75 -10.76 14.55 9.42
CA LYS A 75 -10.45 13.14 9.74
C LYS A 75 -10.57 12.24 8.49
N LEU A 76 -11.62 12.41 7.67
CA LEU A 76 -11.76 11.69 6.40
C LEU A 76 -10.59 11.95 5.44
N ALA A 77 -10.13 13.19 5.33
CA ALA A 77 -8.97 13.54 4.50
C ALA A 77 -7.68 12.89 5.03
N MET A 78 -7.49 12.81 6.35
CA MET A 78 -6.34 12.14 6.95
C MET A 78 -6.31 10.64 6.63
N ILE A 79 -7.46 9.95 6.70
CA ILE A 79 -7.56 8.53 6.29
C ILE A 79 -7.13 8.35 4.83
N LYS A 80 -7.63 9.20 3.91
CA LYS A 80 -7.25 9.12 2.49
C LYS A 80 -5.75 9.31 2.26
N ILE A 81 -5.16 10.31 2.91
CA ILE A 81 -3.71 10.58 2.82
C ILE A 81 -2.91 9.40 3.36
N LEU A 82 -3.34 8.80 4.47
CA LEU A 82 -2.67 7.67 5.10
C LEU A 82 -2.71 6.43 4.19
N ILE A 83 -3.87 6.13 3.59
CA ILE A 83 -3.98 5.07 2.58
C ILE A 83 -3.09 5.38 1.38
N GLN A 84 -3.22 6.56 0.78
CA GLN A 84 -2.42 6.95 -0.39
C GLN A 84 -0.91 6.84 -0.14
N GLY A 85 -0.42 7.32 1.02
CA GLY A 85 0.99 7.28 1.38
C GLY A 85 1.52 5.88 1.67
N SER A 86 0.62 4.95 2.02
CA SER A 86 0.98 3.57 2.32
C SER A 86 1.15 2.69 1.09
N LEU A 87 0.54 3.06 -0.03
CA LEU A 87 0.47 2.25 -1.24
C LEU A 87 1.61 2.55 -2.21
N SER A 88 1.87 1.60 -3.12
CA SER A 88 2.60 1.87 -4.34
C SER A 88 1.80 2.84 -5.22
N MET A 89 2.49 3.55 -6.12
CA MET A 89 1.85 4.53 -7.02
C MET A 89 0.72 3.92 -7.86
N HIS A 90 0.89 2.66 -8.30
CA HIS A 90 -0.11 1.97 -9.10
C HIS A 90 -1.38 1.68 -8.30
N LEU A 91 -1.24 1.10 -7.10
CA LEU A 91 -2.37 0.80 -6.23
C LEU A 91 -3.06 2.07 -5.73
N ALA A 92 -2.29 3.12 -5.41
CA ALA A 92 -2.84 4.41 -5.04
C ALA A 92 -3.77 4.95 -6.14
N LYS A 93 -3.34 4.92 -7.41
CA LYS A 93 -4.19 5.36 -8.54
C LYS A 93 -5.48 4.55 -8.66
N GLN A 94 -5.42 3.24 -8.43
CA GLN A 94 -6.59 2.37 -8.51
C GLN A 94 -7.64 2.74 -7.46
N VAL A 95 -7.24 2.89 -6.20
CA VAL A 95 -8.19 3.10 -5.09
C VAL A 95 -8.58 4.57 -4.90
N MET A 96 -7.76 5.52 -5.32
CA MET A 96 -8.07 6.97 -5.22
C MET A 96 -9.27 7.40 -6.10
N SER A 97 -9.75 6.53 -6.98
CA SER A 97 -11.03 6.73 -7.69
C SER A 97 -12.26 6.72 -6.77
N LYS A 98 -12.11 6.21 -5.53
CA LYS A 98 -13.21 6.11 -4.57
C LYS A 98 -13.44 7.42 -3.78
N PRO A 99 -14.69 7.80 -3.52
CA PRO A 99 -15.05 9.04 -2.86
C PRO A 99 -14.70 9.08 -1.36
N THR A 100 -14.56 7.95 -0.66
CA THR A 100 -14.29 7.92 0.79
C THR A 100 -13.12 7.01 1.16
N GLY A 101 -12.42 7.30 2.27
CA GLY A 101 -11.33 6.46 2.76
C GLY A 101 -11.80 5.04 3.13
N THR A 102 -13.03 4.91 3.62
CA THR A 102 -13.69 3.63 3.90
C THR A 102 -13.90 2.82 2.63
N GLU A 103 -14.37 3.45 1.54
CA GLU A 103 -14.50 2.77 0.24
C GLU A 103 -13.14 2.39 -0.36
N MET A 104 -12.10 3.21 -0.14
CA MET A 104 -10.73 2.84 -0.53
C MET A 104 -10.26 1.58 0.21
N LEU A 105 -10.48 1.49 1.53
CA LEU A 105 -10.15 0.31 2.32
C LEU A 105 -10.98 -0.91 1.92
N SER A 106 -12.27 -0.71 1.63
CA SER A 106 -13.17 -1.78 1.17
C SER A 106 -12.75 -2.30 -0.21
N GLU A 107 -12.30 -1.44 -1.12
CA GLU A 107 -11.77 -1.84 -2.42
C GLU A 107 -10.49 -2.68 -2.25
N LEU A 108 -9.57 -2.23 -1.39
CA LEU A 108 -8.37 -3.02 -1.06
C LEU A 108 -8.74 -4.38 -0.45
N ALA A 109 -9.69 -4.40 0.49
CA ALA A 109 -10.19 -5.64 1.05
C ALA A 109 -10.82 -6.53 -0.03
N SER A 110 -11.60 -5.98 -0.97
CA SER A 110 -12.17 -6.75 -2.07
C SER A 110 -11.12 -7.34 -3.02
N ILE A 111 -10.02 -6.64 -3.27
CA ILE A 111 -8.94 -7.11 -4.17
C ILE A 111 -8.11 -8.23 -3.51
N TYR A 112 -7.94 -8.16 -2.18
CA TYR A 112 -6.93 -8.94 -1.46
C TYR A 112 -7.46 -9.86 -0.35
N GLU A 113 -8.72 -9.74 0.08
CA GLU A 113 -9.37 -10.72 0.97
C GLU A 113 -9.77 -12.00 0.22
N GLY A 114 -9.75 -13.10 0.97
CA GLY A 114 -9.76 -14.47 0.47
C GLY A 114 -10.81 -14.78 -0.60
N LYS A 115 -10.36 -14.78 -1.85
CA LYS A 115 -10.29 -15.95 -2.75
C LYS A 115 -9.15 -15.66 -3.72
N THR A 116 -8.11 -16.50 -3.65
CA THR A 116 -6.99 -16.62 -4.60
C THR A 116 -7.09 -15.69 -5.81
N ASN A 117 -6.62 -14.44 -5.71
CA ASN A 117 -6.58 -13.55 -6.86
C ASN A 117 -5.64 -14.22 -7.89
N PRO A 118 -6.14 -14.64 -9.06
CA PRO A 118 -5.31 -15.30 -10.08
C PRO A 118 -4.12 -14.43 -10.45
N GLU A 119 -4.30 -13.11 -10.43
CA GLU A 119 -3.28 -12.11 -10.77
C GLU A 119 -2.16 -12.06 -9.72
N MET A 120 -2.49 -12.21 -8.43
CA MET A 120 -1.48 -12.37 -7.37
C MET A 120 -0.76 -13.72 -7.46
N THR A 121 -1.46 -14.76 -7.87
CA THR A 121 -0.87 -16.10 -8.08
C THR A 121 0.10 -16.05 -9.26
N VAL A 122 -0.30 -15.40 -10.36
CA VAL A 122 0.52 -15.19 -11.56
C VAL A 122 1.71 -14.28 -11.26
N GLN A 123 1.54 -13.18 -10.54
CA GLN A 123 2.67 -12.33 -10.11
C GLN A 123 3.60 -13.08 -9.17
N LYS A 124 3.09 -13.86 -8.21
CA LYS A 124 3.91 -14.66 -7.30
C LYS A 124 4.67 -15.75 -8.06
N VAL A 125 4.04 -16.42 -9.02
CA VAL A 125 4.69 -17.40 -9.92
C VAL A 125 5.74 -16.72 -10.79
N TYR A 126 5.45 -15.57 -11.39
CA TYR A 126 6.40 -14.81 -12.19
C TYR A 126 7.60 -14.34 -11.35
N ARG A 127 7.36 -13.79 -10.16
CA ARG A 127 8.40 -13.38 -9.21
C ARG A 127 9.28 -14.57 -8.82
N LEU A 128 8.67 -15.72 -8.49
CA LEU A 128 9.40 -16.93 -8.15
C LEU A 128 10.22 -17.46 -9.35
N GLN A 129 9.67 -17.44 -10.57
CA GLN A 129 10.41 -17.81 -11.78
C GLN A 129 11.60 -16.89 -12.05
N CYS A 130 11.44 -15.57 -11.88
CA CYS A 130 12.53 -14.62 -12.05
C CYS A 130 13.66 -14.84 -11.01
N GLU A 131 13.33 -15.10 -9.76
CA GLU A 131 14.31 -15.38 -8.71
C GLU A 131 15.01 -16.74 -8.93
N GLN A 132 14.27 -17.75 -9.39
CA GLN A 132 14.84 -19.05 -9.72
C GLN A 132 15.80 -18.98 -10.94
N HIS A 133 15.50 -18.14 -11.93
CA HIS A 133 16.40 -17.91 -13.06
C HIS A 133 17.70 -17.19 -12.62
N LYS A 134 17.61 -16.20 -11.73
CA LYS A 134 18.78 -15.49 -11.18
C LYS A 134 19.69 -16.38 -10.34
N THR A 135 19.12 -17.33 -9.58
CA THR A 135 19.87 -18.26 -8.74
C THR A 135 20.56 -19.36 -9.56
N ASN A 136 19.88 -19.89 -10.59
CA ASN A 136 20.48 -20.87 -11.50
C ASN A 136 21.66 -20.30 -12.32
N LEU A 137 21.65 -19.01 -12.64
CA LEU A 137 22.77 -18.34 -13.29
C LEU A 137 23.97 -18.12 -12.34
N ARG A 138 23.74 -18.07 -11.02
CA ARG A 138 24.81 -17.96 -10.01
C ARG A 138 25.43 -19.29 -9.60
N GLY A 139 24.72 -20.41 -9.76
CA GLY A 139 25.21 -21.75 -9.44
C GLY A 139 26.01 -22.44 -10.56
N ARG A 140 26.22 -21.76 -11.70
CA ARG A 140 26.91 -22.28 -12.89
C ARG A 140 28.23 -21.55 -13.21
N ALA A 141 28.75 -20.74 -12.29
CA ALA A 141 30.06 -20.10 -12.39
C ALA A 141 31.14 -20.92 -11.68
#